data_AF-A0A8T9AJ17-F1
#
_entry.id   AF-A0A8T9AJ17-F1
#
_cell.length_a   1.000
_cell.length_b   1.000
_cell.length_c   1.000
_cell.angle_alpha   90.00
_cell.angle_beta   90.00
_cell.angle_gamma   90.00
#
_symmetry.space_group_name_H-M   'P 1'
#
loop_
_entity.id
_entity.type
_entity.pdbx_description
1 polymer ?
#
loop_
_entity_poly.entity_id
_entity_poly.type
_entity_poly.pdbx_seq_one_letter_code
_entity_poly.pdbx_strand_id
1 'polypeptide(L)'
;MRRSTRANVATIFALSLPIVVGAAGFGVETSYWYYNSLRLQATADAAAYAGALEQISGSDKPTIIGAATQSAATNGLGSGTIVVNTPPASGPNTGKKAVEVIVAQNLNRMFTSIFTQGQVPEQARAVALITNASKACMLALDPSASQAALFSGNTTVKVIGCSVMSNSIASDAIKLQGSAGLQADCLISGGGVSLSNPVTTVCAAPITQALPAADPFADLPAPVASNPCQNANKSTLGPGTYCNGLSLSGTVTLQPGVYVIQSGDFKVNANANVSGDGVTIYLAGGSRVSMNGNATVSLSAPTSGTYSGVLMYGDRTSTGGQSTFNGTASSLLTGALYFPKQQVNYLGNFSGKNGCTQVVADLIQWSGNSTINQDCTSLGMRDIPATQSVALVE
;
A
#
# COMPACT_ATOMS: atom_id res chain seq x y z
N MET A 1 81.98 -40.16 -9.73
CA MET A 1 81.28 -38.87 -9.95
C MET A 1 79.77 -39.09 -10.14
N ARG A 2 78.98 -39.22 -9.06
CA ARG A 2 77.49 -39.22 -9.11
C ARG A 2 76.89 -38.39 -7.97
N ARG A 3 77.54 -37.28 -7.58
CA ARG A 3 77.16 -36.50 -6.40
C ARG A 3 76.57 -35.10 -6.71
N SER A 4 76.52 -34.67 -7.98
CA SER A 4 76.24 -33.26 -8.31
C SER A 4 74.90 -32.95 -9.00
N THR A 5 74.05 -33.94 -9.29
CA THR A 5 72.71 -33.66 -9.86
C THR A 5 71.63 -33.46 -8.79
N ARG A 6 71.81 -34.01 -7.58
CA ARG A 6 70.83 -33.88 -6.47
C ARG A 6 70.92 -32.55 -5.72
N ALA A 7 72.08 -31.90 -5.70
CA ALA A 7 72.28 -30.62 -5.01
C ALA A 7 71.54 -29.46 -5.70
N ASN A 8 71.61 -29.37 -7.04
CA ASN A 8 70.93 -28.32 -7.81
C ASN A 8 69.40 -28.44 -7.74
N VAL A 9 68.85 -29.66 -7.72
CA VAL A 9 67.41 -29.87 -7.57
C VAL A 9 66.93 -29.41 -6.19
N ALA A 10 67.72 -29.65 -5.14
CA ALA A 10 67.38 -29.22 -3.78
C ALA A 10 67.40 -27.69 -3.62
N THR A 11 68.37 -26.98 -4.22
CA THR A 11 68.41 -25.50 -4.17
C THR A 11 67.29 -24.86 -4.99
N ILE A 12 67.01 -25.37 -6.19
CA ILE A 12 65.89 -24.86 -7.01
C ILE A 12 64.56 -25.11 -6.29
N PHE A 13 64.37 -26.29 -5.69
CA PHE A 13 63.18 -26.60 -4.90
C PHE A 13 63.07 -25.71 -3.66
N ALA A 14 64.16 -25.48 -2.92
CA ALA A 14 64.15 -24.61 -1.74
C ALA A 14 63.81 -23.16 -2.08
N LEU A 15 64.22 -22.66 -3.24
CA LEU A 15 63.92 -21.30 -3.69
C LEU A 15 62.52 -21.16 -4.32
N SER A 16 61.99 -22.21 -4.95
CA SER A 16 60.65 -22.18 -5.57
C SER A 16 59.52 -22.52 -4.60
N LEU A 17 59.79 -23.28 -3.54
CA LEU A 17 58.78 -23.68 -2.57
C LEU A 17 58.04 -22.50 -1.91
N PRO A 18 58.70 -21.42 -1.46
CA PRO A 18 57.99 -20.26 -0.91
C PRO A 18 57.04 -19.59 -1.91
N ILE A 19 57.41 -19.58 -3.20
CA ILE A 19 56.60 -19.00 -4.27
C ILE A 19 55.33 -19.84 -4.48
N VAL A 20 55.48 -21.17 -4.55
CA VAL A 20 54.34 -22.08 -4.73
C VAL A 20 53.40 -22.05 -3.54
N VAL A 21 53.96 -22.07 -2.31
CA VAL A 21 53.16 -21.99 -1.07
C VAL A 21 52.47 -20.64 -0.94
N GLY A 22 53.16 -19.53 -1.25
CA GLY A 22 52.59 -18.19 -1.25
C GLY A 22 51.44 -18.05 -2.25
N ALA A 23 51.61 -18.56 -3.47
CA ALA A 23 50.57 -18.55 -4.49
C ALA A 23 49.35 -19.39 -4.09
N ALA A 24 49.57 -20.58 -3.51
CA ALA A 24 48.49 -21.42 -3.01
C ALA A 24 47.72 -20.75 -1.86
N GLY A 25 48.43 -20.13 -0.90
CA GLY A 25 47.82 -19.39 0.20
C GLY A 25 46.99 -18.19 -0.27
N PHE A 26 47.49 -17.45 -1.26
CA PHE A 26 46.74 -16.36 -1.90
C PHE A 26 45.48 -16.87 -2.62
N GLY A 27 45.57 -18.00 -3.33
CA GLY A 27 44.43 -18.62 -4.00
C GLY A 27 43.31 -19.05 -3.02
N VAL A 28 43.68 -19.66 -1.90
CA VAL A 28 42.74 -20.05 -0.84
C VAL A 28 42.09 -18.81 -0.21
N GLU A 29 42.88 -17.79 0.09
CA GLU A 29 42.36 -16.58 0.75
C GLU A 29 41.44 -15.75 -0.16
N THR A 30 41.79 -15.60 -1.45
CA THR A 30 40.90 -14.93 -2.42
C THR A 30 39.59 -15.68 -2.62
N SER A 31 39.64 -17.02 -2.60
CA SER A 31 38.43 -17.85 -2.63
C SER A 31 37.58 -17.68 -1.36
N TYR A 32 38.22 -17.52 -0.20
CA TYR A 32 37.54 -17.19 1.04
C TYR A 32 36.88 -15.80 1.01
N TRP A 33 37.55 -14.77 0.48
CA TRP A 33 36.93 -13.45 0.29
C TRP A 33 35.74 -13.52 -0.65
N TYR A 34 35.90 -14.15 -1.81
CA TYR A 34 34.82 -14.32 -2.78
C TYR A 34 33.60 -15.05 -2.19
N TYR A 35 33.83 -16.13 -1.43
CA TYR A 35 32.77 -16.82 -0.70
C TYR A 35 32.04 -15.90 0.28
N ASN A 36 32.77 -15.05 1.00
CA ASN A 36 32.17 -14.07 1.90
C ASN A 36 31.41 -12.97 1.17
N SER A 37 31.89 -12.50 0.01
CA SER A 37 31.16 -11.51 -0.80
C SER A 37 29.82 -12.08 -1.29
N LEU A 38 29.79 -13.34 -1.75
CA LEU A 38 28.54 -14.03 -2.12
C LEU A 38 27.58 -14.19 -0.94
N ARG A 39 28.11 -14.55 0.23
CA ARG A 39 27.31 -14.66 1.45
C ARG A 39 26.72 -13.31 1.89
N LEU A 40 27.51 -12.23 1.81
CA LEU A 40 27.02 -10.88 2.10
C LEU A 40 25.92 -10.45 1.12
N GLN A 41 26.07 -10.76 -0.17
CA GLN A 41 25.03 -10.46 -1.16
C GLN A 41 23.74 -11.18 -0.83
N ALA A 42 23.79 -12.49 -0.56
CA ALA A 42 22.60 -13.24 -0.13
C ALA A 42 21.95 -12.67 1.15
N THR A 43 22.77 -12.16 2.07
CA THR A 43 22.31 -11.48 3.30
C THR A 43 21.61 -10.16 2.97
N ALA A 44 22.19 -9.35 2.08
CA ALA A 44 21.61 -8.10 1.63
C ALA A 44 20.28 -8.33 0.91
N ASP A 45 20.23 -9.29 0.00
CA ASP A 45 19.05 -9.68 -0.78
C ASP A 45 17.89 -10.10 0.14
N ALA A 46 18.16 -10.99 1.09
CA ALA A 46 17.16 -11.45 2.05
C ALA A 46 16.67 -10.32 2.98
N ALA A 47 17.55 -9.40 3.36
CA ALA A 47 17.21 -8.25 4.19
C ALA A 47 16.37 -7.21 3.43
N ALA A 48 16.75 -6.90 2.18
CA ALA A 48 16.00 -5.99 1.32
C ALA A 48 14.60 -6.55 1.04
N TYR A 49 14.50 -7.84 0.74
CA TYR A 49 13.22 -8.51 0.54
C TYR A 49 12.33 -8.44 1.78
N ALA A 50 12.87 -8.78 2.96
CA ALA A 50 12.11 -8.71 4.22
C ALA A 50 11.60 -7.29 4.52
N GLY A 51 12.45 -6.27 4.37
CA GLY A 51 12.03 -4.88 4.53
C GLY A 51 10.96 -4.47 3.50
N ALA A 52 11.05 -4.95 2.26
CA ALA A 52 10.05 -4.66 1.24
C ALA A 52 8.68 -5.27 1.56
N LEU A 53 8.62 -6.43 2.22
CA LEU A 53 7.35 -7.02 2.68
C LEU A 53 6.68 -6.12 3.74
N GLU A 54 7.45 -5.60 4.70
CA GLU A 54 6.96 -4.62 5.68
C GLU A 54 6.52 -3.30 5.03
N GLN A 55 7.20 -2.90 3.95
CA GLN A 55 6.78 -1.71 3.21
C GLN A 55 5.48 -1.92 2.42
N ILE A 56 5.21 -3.16 1.97
CA ILE A 56 3.94 -3.54 1.34
C ILE A 56 2.79 -3.49 2.36
N SER A 57 3.01 -4.03 3.56
CA SER A 57 2.02 -4.01 4.65
C SER A 57 1.74 -2.63 5.22
N GLY A 58 2.54 -1.62 4.85
CA GLY A 58 2.38 -0.25 5.30
C GLY A 58 2.97 0.01 6.69
N SER A 59 3.88 -0.85 7.13
CA SER A 59 4.62 -0.67 8.37
C SER A 59 5.42 0.63 8.36
N ASP A 60 5.67 1.19 9.55
CA ASP A 60 6.47 2.40 9.68
C ASP A 60 7.96 2.13 9.38
N LYS A 61 8.72 3.21 9.14
CA LYS A 61 10.15 3.09 8.80
C LYS A 61 10.95 2.30 9.84
N PRO A 62 10.78 2.51 11.16
CA PRO A 62 11.44 1.69 12.18
C PRO A 62 11.16 0.19 12.05
N THR A 63 9.90 -0.21 11.79
CA THR A 63 9.54 -1.63 11.62
C THR A 63 10.15 -2.21 10.36
N ILE A 64 10.15 -1.47 9.24
CA ILE A 64 10.82 -1.87 8.00
C ILE A 64 12.32 -2.10 8.24
N ILE A 65 13.00 -1.17 8.91
CA ILE A 65 14.43 -1.27 9.25
C ILE A 65 14.66 -2.45 10.19
N GLY A 66 13.78 -2.65 11.17
CA GLY A 66 13.84 -3.76 12.12
C GLY A 66 13.74 -5.12 11.44
N ALA A 67 12.80 -5.31 10.52
CA ALA A 67 12.64 -6.56 9.77
C ALA A 67 13.85 -6.85 8.87
N ALA A 68 14.35 -5.86 8.14
CA ALA A 68 15.56 -6.00 7.33
C ALA A 68 16.79 -6.34 8.20
N THR A 69 16.95 -5.68 9.35
CA THR A 69 18.04 -5.93 10.31
C THR A 69 17.95 -7.33 10.90
N GLN A 70 16.76 -7.77 11.30
CA GLN A 70 16.54 -9.12 11.82
C GLN A 70 16.84 -10.18 10.76
N SER A 71 16.39 -9.97 9.51
CA SER A 71 16.69 -10.86 8.40
C SER A 71 18.20 -10.94 8.14
N ALA A 72 18.92 -9.81 8.14
CA ALA A 72 20.37 -9.81 7.98
C ALA A 72 21.10 -10.54 9.12
N ALA A 73 20.65 -10.37 10.37
CA ALA A 73 21.21 -11.05 11.53
C ALA A 73 21.01 -12.58 11.44
N THR A 74 19.81 -13.04 11.08
CA THR A 74 19.50 -14.46 10.91
C THR A 74 20.25 -15.10 9.73
N ASN A 75 20.56 -14.31 8.68
CA ASN A 75 21.40 -14.74 7.55
C ASN A 75 22.92 -14.63 7.85
N GLY A 76 23.28 -14.29 9.09
CA GLY A 76 24.63 -14.43 9.61
C GLY A 76 25.54 -13.24 9.34
N LEU A 77 25.01 -12.01 9.28
CA LEU A 77 25.81 -10.78 9.23
C LEU A 77 26.83 -10.66 10.39
N GLY A 78 26.50 -11.23 11.56
CA GLY A 78 27.39 -11.22 12.72
C GLY A 78 27.70 -9.80 13.21
N SER A 79 28.98 -9.47 13.33
CA SER A 79 29.45 -8.13 13.74
C SER A 79 29.53 -7.13 12.58
N GLY A 80 28.98 -7.46 11.41
CA GLY A 80 28.88 -6.54 10.28
C GLY A 80 27.92 -5.38 10.57
N THR A 81 28.00 -4.35 9.74
CA THR A 81 27.09 -3.20 9.77
C THR A 81 26.00 -3.35 8.73
N ILE A 82 24.83 -2.81 9.01
CA ILE A 82 23.71 -2.72 8.07
C ILE A 82 23.19 -1.29 7.99
N VAL A 83 22.90 -0.83 6.78
CA VAL A 83 22.20 0.42 6.50
C VAL A 83 20.99 0.08 5.64
N VAL A 84 19.82 0.58 6.02
CA VAL A 84 18.54 0.34 5.33
C VAL A 84 17.95 1.68 4.91
N ASN A 85 17.65 1.85 3.63
CA ASN A 85 17.04 3.06 3.08
C ASN A 85 15.70 2.73 2.41
N THR A 86 14.68 3.52 2.72
CA THR A 86 13.37 3.47 2.05
C THR A 86 12.82 4.89 1.90
N PRO A 87 12.82 5.46 0.67
CA PRO A 87 13.28 4.88 -0.60
C PRO A 87 14.81 4.73 -0.69
N PRO A 88 15.36 4.06 -1.72
CA PRO A 88 16.81 3.94 -1.96
C PRO A 88 17.49 5.30 -2.04
N ALA A 89 18.70 5.42 -1.46
CA ALA A 89 19.45 6.66 -1.40
C ALA A 89 20.35 6.89 -2.63
N SER A 90 20.64 5.83 -3.40
CA SER A 90 21.51 5.88 -4.57
C SER A 90 21.10 4.84 -5.63
N GLY A 91 21.73 4.92 -6.81
CA GLY A 91 21.50 3.99 -7.92
C GLY A 91 20.24 4.30 -8.76
N PRO A 92 19.92 3.45 -9.75
CA PRO A 92 18.86 3.68 -10.74
C PRO A 92 17.43 3.59 -10.16
N ASN A 93 17.28 3.12 -8.91
CA ASN A 93 16.00 3.02 -8.21
C ASN A 93 15.82 4.08 -7.10
N THR A 94 16.67 5.12 -7.07
CA THR A 94 16.53 6.27 -6.16
C THR A 94 15.12 6.87 -6.24
N GLY A 95 14.49 7.08 -5.07
CA GLY A 95 13.16 7.70 -4.97
C GLY A 95 11.98 6.80 -5.38
N LYS A 96 12.21 5.59 -5.89
CA LYS A 96 11.14 4.62 -6.17
C LYS A 96 10.66 3.94 -4.89
N LYS A 97 9.46 3.35 -4.93
CA LYS A 97 8.94 2.52 -3.84
C LYS A 97 9.75 1.21 -3.76
N ALA A 98 10.81 1.22 -2.98
CA ALA A 98 11.76 0.13 -2.83
C ALA A 98 12.47 0.21 -1.47
N VAL A 99 13.08 -0.91 -1.07
CA VAL A 99 13.97 -0.98 0.10
C VAL A 99 15.39 -1.30 -0.38
N GLU A 100 16.33 -0.43 -0.03
CA GLU A 100 17.76 -0.63 -0.27
C GLU A 100 18.41 -1.08 1.04
N VAL A 101 19.23 -2.13 0.97
CA VAL A 101 20.03 -2.62 2.08
C VAL A 101 21.49 -2.68 1.68
N ILE A 102 22.35 -2.09 2.50
CA ILE A 102 23.79 -2.13 2.35
C ILE A 102 24.35 -2.82 3.61
N VAL A 103 25.01 -3.94 3.42
CA VAL A 103 25.69 -4.67 4.49
C VAL A 103 27.19 -4.63 4.27
N ALA A 104 27.96 -4.51 5.35
CA ALA A 104 29.41 -4.50 5.28
C ALA A 104 30.04 -5.26 6.45
N GLN A 105 31.19 -5.87 6.20
CA GLN A 105 32.00 -6.54 7.21
C GLN A 105 33.49 -6.36 6.90
N ASN A 106 34.32 -6.39 7.94
CA ASN A 106 35.78 -6.40 7.77
C ASN A 106 36.32 -7.80 8.01
N LEU A 107 36.91 -8.39 6.97
CA LEU A 107 37.49 -9.73 7.04
C LEU A 107 38.95 -9.66 7.49
N ASN A 108 39.32 -10.56 8.39
CA ASN A 108 40.72 -10.75 8.76
C ASN A 108 41.49 -11.38 7.60
N ARG A 109 42.74 -10.95 7.44
CA ARG A 109 43.68 -11.61 6.53
C ARG A 109 44.27 -12.86 7.19
N MET A 110 44.38 -13.92 6.41
CA MET A 110 45.09 -15.15 6.73
C MET A 110 46.50 -15.10 6.16
N PHE A 111 46.71 -15.64 4.95
CA PHE A 111 48.04 -15.78 4.36
C PHE A 111 48.65 -14.44 3.90
N THR A 112 47.84 -13.50 3.43
CA THR A 112 48.30 -12.17 3.00
C THR A 112 48.66 -11.23 4.14
N SER A 113 48.43 -11.63 5.39
CA SER A 113 48.84 -10.87 6.58
C SER A 113 50.35 -10.59 6.65
N ILE A 114 51.16 -11.43 5.98
CA ILE A 114 52.62 -11.25 5.85
C ILE A 114 53.00 -10.00 5.05
N PHE A 115 52.13 -9.55 4.13
CA PHE A 115 52.38 -8.39 3.27
C PHE A 115 51.69 -7.13 3.78
N THR A 116 50.50 -7.27 4.36
CA THR A 116 49.71 -6.16 4.90
C THR A 116 48.81 -6.63 6.03
N GLN A 117 48.70 -5.84 7.10
CA GLN A 117 47.92 -6.21 8.29
C GLN A 117 46.50 -5.61 8.32
N GLY A 118 46.16 -4.73 7.37
CA GLY A 118 44.82 -4.14 7.31
C GLY A 118 43.76 -5.18 6.96
N GLN A 119 42.61 -5.13 7.65
CA GLN A 119 41.46 -5.97 7.30
C GLN A 119 40.96 -5.67 5.88
N VAL A 120 40.29 -6.63 5.26
CA VAL A 120 39.67 -6.47 3.95
C VAL A 120 38.22 -6.03 4.14
N PRO A 121 37.86 -4.78 3.79
CA PRO A 121 36.49 -4.33 3.84
C PRO A 121 35.70 -4.98 2.71
N GLU A 122 34.63 -5.67 3.04
CA GLU A 122 33.68 -6.26 2.09
C GLU A 122 32.31 -5.60 2.28
N GLN A 123 31.65 -5.29 1.18
CA GLN A 123 30.32 -4.68 1.17
C GLN A 123 29.46 -5.34 0.11
N ALA A 124 28.19 -5.55 0.43
CA ALA A 124 27.17 -5.93 -0.53
C ALA A 124 25.99 -4.97 -0.43
N ARG A 125 25.29 -4.79 -1.55
CA ARG A 125 24.14 -3.93 -1.65
C ARG A 125 23.06 -4.65 -2.44
N ALA A 126 21.82 -4.55 -1.94
CA ALA A 126 20.65 -5.08 -2.61
C ALA A 126 19.50 -4.06 -2.59
N VAL A 127 18.66 -4.09 -3.62
CA VAL A 127 17.44 -3.29 -3.73
C VAL A 127 16.26 -4.18 -4.08
N ALA A 128 15.27 -4.18 -3.20
CA ALA A 128 13.99 -4.83 -3.41
C ALA A 128 12.96 -3.80 -3.92
N LEU A 129 12.65 -3.84 -5.21
CA LEU A 129 11.66 -2.97 -5.86
C LEU A 129 10.24 -3.52 -5.66
N ILE A 130 9.32 -2.65 -5.29
CA ILE A 130 7.91 -2.99 -5.11
C ILE A 130 7.12 -2.47 -6.31
N THR A 131 6.41 -3.35 -7.00
CA THR A 131 5.53 -3.00 -8.12
C THR A 131 4.10 -3.42 -7.84
N ASN A 132 3.14 -2.62 -8.30
CA ASN A 132 1.71 -2.95 -8.18
C ASN A 132 1.34 -3.87 -9.34
N ALA A 133 1.14 -5.16 -9.05
CA ALA A 133 0.73 -6.17 -10.02
C ALA A 133 -0.78 -6.11 -10.34
N SER A 134 -1.60 -5.58 -9.41
CA SER A 134 -3.00 -5.27 -9.66
C SER A 134 -3.50 -4.11 -8.81
N LYS A 135 -4.69 -3.62 -9.16
CA LYS A 135 -5.34 -2.48 -8.53
C LYS A 135 -6.67 -2.89 -7.92
N ALA A 136 -7.05 -2.26 -6.81
CA ALA A 136 -8.36 -2.40 -6.20
C ALA A 136 -9.23 -1.20 -6.56
N CYS A 137 -10.54 -1.42 -6.59
CA CYS A 137 -11.51 -0.33 -6.52
C CYS A 137 -12.19 -0.25 -5.15
N MET A 138 -12.11 -1.34 -4.39
CA MET A 138 -12.63 -1.46 -3.03
C MET A 138 -11.53 -2.05 -2.15
N LEU A 139 -11.19 -1.37 -1.06
CA LEU A 139 -10.23 -1.84 -0.06
C LEU A 139 -10.81 -1.65 1.35
N ALA A 140 -11.07 -2.76 2.04
CA ALA A 140 -11.37 -2.76 3.47
C ALA A 140 -10.06 -2.84 4.26
N LEU A 141 -9.84 -1.88 5.16
CA LEU A 141 -8.57 -1.67 5.86
C LEU A 141 -8.48 -2.40 7.21
N ASP A 142 -9.62 -2.78 7.82
CA ASP A 142 -9.60 -3.44 9.13
C ASP A 142 -8.80 -4.76 9.07
N PRO A 143 -7.82 -4.97 9.97
CA PRO A 143 -6.93 -6.13 9.91
C PRO A 143 -7.54 -7.43 10.45
N SER A 144 -8.70 -7.40 11.10
CA SER A 144 -9.23 -8.56 11.85
C SER A 144 -10.75 -8.74 11.81
N ALA A 145 -11.50 -7.75 11.32
CA ALA A 145 -12.95 -7.79 11.33
C ALA A 145 -13.50 -8.92 10.46
N SER A 146 -14.46 -9.65 11.02
CA SER A 146 -15.33 -10.51 10.23
C SER A 146 -16.13 -9.65 9.25
N GLN A 147 -16.30 -10.14 8.02
CA GLN A 147 -17.11 -9.46 6.99
C GLN A 147 -16.62 -8.04 6.66
N ALA A 148 -15.30 -7.82 6.72
CA ALA A 148 -14.70 -6.52 6.45
C ALA A 148 -15.09 -5.94 5.08
N ALA A 149 -15.30 -6.78 4.07
CA ALA A 149 -16.05 -6.42 2.86
C ALA A 149 -17.27 -7.35 2.69
N LEU A 150 -18.46 -6.82 2.96
CA LEU A 150 -19.73 -7.54 2.89
C LEU A 150 -20.57 -7.08 1.71
N PHE A 151 -20.92 -8.02 0.81
CA PHE A 151 -21.89 -7.84 -0.25
C PHE A 151 -23.16 -8.64 0.11
N SER A 152 -24.30 -7.97 0.25
CA SER A 152 -25.51 -8.60 0.81
C SER A 152 -26.81 -8.07 0.20
N GLY A 153 -27.89 -8.81 0.39
CA GLY A 153 -29.22 -8.45 -0.12
C GLY A 153 -29.40 -8.92 -1.58
N ASN A 154 -29.97 -8.06 -2.42
CA ASN A 154 -30.18 -8.32 -3.85
C ASN A 154 -29.41 -7.29 -4.70
N THR A 155 -28.08 -7.32 -4.58
CA THR A 155 -27.18 -6.39 -5.27
C THR A 155 -26.51 -7.01 -6.47
N THR A 156 -26.23 -6.19 -7.47
CA THR A 156 -25.30 -6.51 -8.56
C THR A 156 -24.19 -5.47 -8.54
N VAL A 157 -22.98 -5.89 -8.15
CA VAL A 157 -21.78 -5.05 -8.15
C VAL A 157 -20.85 -5.52 -9.26
N LYS A 158 -20.49 -4.61 -10.16
CA LYS A 158 -19.53 -4.86 -11.24
C LYS A 158 -18.34 -3.90 -11.10
N VAL A 159 -17.17 -4.43 -10.76
CA VAL A 159 -15.89 -3.73 -10.76
C VAL A 159 -15.09 -4.18 -11.98
N ILE A 160 -14.79 -3.25 -12.89
CA ILE A 160 -14.16 -3.53 -14.19
C ILE A 160 -12.70 -3.07 -14.15
N GLY A 161 -11.76 -3.99 -14.40
CA GLY A 161 -10.33 -3.69 -14.43
C GLY A 161 -9.68 -3.55 -13.06
N CYS A 162 -10.37 -3.96 -11.99
CA CYS A 162 -9.88 -3.89 -10.62
C CYS A 162 -10.48 -4.97 -9.72
N SER A 163 -9.82 -5.18 -8.58
CA SER A 163 -10.16 -6.18 -7.57
C SER A 163 -10.94 -5.59 -6.40
N VAL A 164 -11.57 -6.48 -5.62
CA VAL A 164 -12.01 -6.20 -4.26
C VAL A 164 -10.95 -6.74 -3.30
N MET A 165 -10.47 -5.90 -2.39
CA MET A 165 -9.46 -6.27 -1.42
C MET A 165 -9.94 -6.08 0.02
N SER A 166 -9.52 -6.97 0.92
CA SER A 166 -9.69 -6.84 2.36
C SER A 166 -8.40 -7.19 3.11
N ASN A 167 -8.00 -6.33 4.03
CA ASN A 167 -6.84 -6.57 4.91
C ASN A 167 -7.15 -7.54 6.05
N SER A 168 -8.43 -7.86 6.28
CA SER A 168 -8.82 -8.67 7.42
C SER A 168 -8.34 -10.12 7.30
N ILE A 169 -7.77 -10.66 8.38
CA ILE A 169 -7.37 -12.06 8.49
C ILE A 169 -8.53 -13.01 8.86
N ALA A 170 -9.75 -12.50 9.04
CA ALA A 170 -10.91 -13.32 9.38
C ALA A 170 -11.24 -14.34 8.27
N SER A 171 -11.81 -15.48 8.64
CA SER A 171 -12.20 -16.54 7.68
C SER A 171 -13.27 -16.10 6.66
N ASP A 172 -14.04 -15.04 6.98
CA ASP A 172 -15.05 -14.44 6.11
C ASP A 172 -14.77 -12.94 5.84
N ALA A 173 -13.50 -12.57 5.76
CA ALA A 173 -13.04 -11.20 5.52
C ALA A 173 -13.63 -10.54 4.26
N ILE A 174 -13.82 -11.31 3.19
CA ILE A 174 -14.73 -10.95 2.08
C ILE A 174 -15.92 -11.90 2.14
N LYS A 175 -17.13 -11.36 2.25
CA LYS A 175 -18.35 -12.15 2.31
C LYS A 175 -19.35 -11.71 1.26
N LEU A 176 -19.90 -12.68 0.55
CA LEU A 176 -21.04 -12.50 -0.35
C LEU A 176 -22.20 -13.38 0.15
N GLN A 177 -23.36 -12.77 0.40
CA GLN A 177 -24.54 -13.45 0.94
C GLN A 177 -25.86 -12.94 0.34
N GLY A 178 -26.94 -13.68 0.60
CA GLY A 178 -28.26 -13.39 0.04
C GLY A 178 -28.33 -13.74 -1.44
N SER A 179 -28.84 -12.84 -2.27
CA SER A 179 -28.90 -12.96 -3.73
C SER A 179 -27.93 -12.00 -4.43
N ALA A 180 -26.89 -11.54 -3.72
CA ALA A 180 -25.89 -10.64 -4.27
C ALA A 180 -25.08 -11.32 -5.39
N GLY A 181 -24.85 -10.58 -6.48
CA GLY A 181 -23.91 -10.89 -7.56
C GLY A 181 -22.74 -9.92 -7.55
N LEU A 182 -21.53 -10.47 -7.79
CA LEU A 182 -20.28 -9.72 -7.83
C LEU A 182 -19.46 -10.13 -9.06
N GLN A 183 -19.04 -9.13 -9.83
CA GLN A 183 -18.07 -9.25 -10.91
C GLN A 183 -16.86 -8.37 -10.59
N ALA A 184 -15.65 -8.94 -10.59
CA ALA A 184 -14.39 -8.25 -10.29
C ALA A 184 -13.23 -8.87 -11.10
N ASP A 185 -12.07 -8.24 -11.15
CA ASP A 185 -10.88 -8.92 -11.69
C ASP A 185 -10.44 -10.04 -10.75
N CYS A 186 -10.35 -9.75 -9.45
CA CYS A 186 -10.11 -10.73 -8.41
C CYS A 186 -10.70 -10.33 -7.05
N LEU A 187 -10.78 -11.31 -6.15
CA LEU A 187 -11.04 -11.10 -4.73
C LEU A 187 -9.75 -11.42 -3.97
N ILE A 188 -9.24 -10.45 -3.21
CA ILE A 188 -7.95 -10.55 -2.51
C ILE A 188 -8.18 -10.31 -1.03
N SER A 189 -7.76 -11.24 -0.17
CA SER A 189 -8.03 -11.17 1.27
C SER A 189 -6.80 -11.58 2.07
N GLY A 190 -6.53 -10.88 3.17
CA GLY A 190 -5.59 -11.35 4.20
C GLY A 190 -6.05 -12.63 4.90
N GLY A 191 -7.36 -12.85 4.94
CA GLY A 191 -8.02 -13.99 5.56
C GLY A 191 -8.67 -14.90 4.52
N GLY A 192 -9.92 -15.25 4.77
CA GLY A 192 -10.74 -16.08 3.88
C GLY A 192 -11.76 -15.28 3.05
N VAL A 193 -12.42 -15.99 2.14
CA VAL A 193 -13.51 -15.49 1.30
C VAL A 193 -14.69 -16.46 1.40
N SER A 194 -15.87 -15.96 1.77
CA SER A 194 -17.10 -16.75 1.96
C SER A 194 -18.15 -16.32 0.94
N LEU A 195 -18.45 -17.20 -0.03
CA LEU A 195 -19.36 -16.90 -1.14
C LEU A 195 -20.60 -17.79 -1.06
N SER A 196 -21.78 -17.17 -0.86
CA SER A 196 -23.06 -17.90 -0.86
C SER A 196 -23.58 -18.14 -2.29
N ASN A 197 -23.10 -17.38 -3.27
CA ASN A 197 -23.43 -17.51 -4.70
C ASN A 197 -22.15 -17.45 -5.54
N PRO A 198 -22.16 -17.96 -6.78
CA PRO A 198 -21.04 -17.80 -7.71
C PRO A 198 -20.72 -16.33 -7.99
N VAL A 199 -19.43 -16.04 -8.20
CA VAL A 199 -18.92 -14.73 -8.64
C VAL A 199 -18.32 -14.84 -10.03
N THR A 200 -18.24 -13.72 -10.76
CA THR A 200 -17.54 -13.65 -12.04
C THR A 200 -16.18 -12.99 -11.82
N THR A 201 -15.10 -13.74 -11.93
CA THR A 201 -13.73 -13.21 -11.79
C THR A 201 -12.87 -13.45 -13.02
N VAL A 202 -11.87 -12.59 -13.24
CA VAL A 202 -10.83 -12.81 -14.24
C VAL A 202 -9.77 -13.77 -13.70
N CYS A 203 -9.41 -13.63 -12.42
CA CYS A 203 -8.53 -14.59 -11.74
C CYS A 203 -9.21 -15.95 -11.56
N ALA A 204 -8.41 -17.02 -11.59
CA ALA A 204 -8.89 -18.40 -11.52
C ALA A 204 -9.54 -18.74 -10.16
N ALA A 205 -9.07 -18.13 -9.08
CA ALA A 205 -9.61 -18.28 -7.73
C ALA A 205 -9.29 -17.04 -6.88
N PRO A 206 -10.07 -16.77 -5.81
CA PRO A 206 -9.72 -15.74 -4.83
C PRO A 206 -8.31 -15.94 -4.25
N ILE A 207 -7.57 -14.85 -4.10
CA ILE A 207 -6.26 -14.85 -3.45
C ILE A 207 -6.50 -14.64 -1.95
N THR A 208 -6.19 -15.64 -1.14
CA THR A 208 -6.32 -15.61 0.33
C THR A 208 -4.96 -15.60 0.98
N GLN A 209 -4.88 -15.24 2.26
CA GLN A 209 -3.60 -15.10 2.98
C GLN A 209 -2.64 -14.12 2.28
N ALA A 210 -3.22 -13.12 1.58
CA ALA A 210 -2.43 -12.06 0.98
C ALA A 210 -1.84 -11.16 2.07
N LEU A 211 -0.72 -10.50 1.78
CA LEU A 211 -0.24 -9.44 2.65
C LEU A 211 -1.29 -8.30 2.69
N PRO A 212 -1.54 -7.70 3.87
CA PRO A 212 -2.34 -6.50 3.96
C PRO A 212 -1.80 -5.41 3.03
N ALA A 213 -2.67 -4.65 2.40
CA ALA A 213 -2.28 -3.45 1.67
C ALA A 213 -2.15 -2.27 2.64
N ALA A 214 -1.07 -1.50 2.47
CA ALA A 214 -0.97 -0.18 3.07
C ALA A 214 -2.15 0.73 2.69
N ASP A 215 -2.52 1.65 3.57
CA ASP A 215 -3.53 2.67 3.27
C ASP A 215 -3.07 3.59 2.12
N PRO A 216 -3.73 3.54 0.94
CA PRO A 216 -3.31 4.26 -0.27
C PRO A 216 -3.45 5.79 -0.16
N PHE A 217 -4.15 6.27 0.88
CA PHE A 217 -4.34 7.68 1.15
C PHE A 217 -3.61 8.13 2.41
N ALA A 218 -2.78 7.31 3.07
CA ALA A 218 -2.11 7.66 4.33
C ALA A 218 -1.31 8.97 4.28
N ASP A 219 -0.80 9.34 3.11
CA ASP A 219 -0.01 10.54 2.85
C ASP A 219 -0.85 11.81 2.64
N LEU A 220 -2.15 11.69 2.41
CA LEU A 220 -3.04 12.82 2.13
C LEU A 220 -3.21 13.68 3.40
N PRO A 221 -2.87 14.98 3.42
CA PRO A 221 -3.03 15.80 4.61
C PRO A 221 -4.50 16.08 4.91
N ALA A 222 -4.90 16.01 6.18
CA ALA A 222 -6.24 16.39 6.62
C ALA A 222 -6.49 17.91 6.38
N PRO A 223 -7.62 18.30 5.77
CA PRO A 223 -8.02 19.70 5.68
C PRO A 223 -8.07 20.38 7.03
N VAL A 224 -7.50 21.58 7.11
CA VAL A 224 -7.52 22.40 8.32
C VAL A 224 -8.84 23.19 8.37
N ALA A 225 -9.50 23.15 9.52
CA ALA A 225 -10.67 23.97 9.76
C ALA A 225 -10.29 25.46 9.82
N SER A 226 -11.11 26.26 9.17
CA SER A 226 -11.00 27.72 9.07
C SER A 226 -12.12 28.42 9.82
N ASN A 227 -11.82 29.62 10.32
CA ASN A 227 -12.80 30.53 10.90
C ASN A 227 -12.89 31.81 10.05
N PRO A 228 -14.07 32.46 9.96
CA PRO A 228 -15.34 32.06 10.58
C PRO A 228 -16.02 30.87 9.86
N CYS A 229 -16.94 30.21 10.55
CA CYS A 229 -17.77 29.15 9.97
C CYS A 229 -18.65 29.68 8.82
N GLN A 230 -18.88 28.83 7.83
CA GLN A 230 -19.75 29.10 6.68
C GLN A 230 -21.23 29.03 7.07
N ASN A 231 -22.06 29.77 6.34
CA ASN A 231 -23.51 29.75 6.47
C ASN A 231 -24.13 28.65 5.59
N ALA A 232 -24.78 27.68 6.22
CA ALA A 232 -25.43 26.54 5.56
C ALA A 232 -26.82 26.83 4.95
N ASN A 233 -27.43 27.98 5.25
CA ASN A 233 -28.81 28.32 4.84
C ASN A 233 -28.86 28.97 3.46
N LYS A 234 -28.28 28.33 2.43
CA LYS A 234 -28.27 28.81 1.05
C LYS A 234 -28.49 27.66 0.07
N SER A 235 -29.08 27.97 -1.09
CA SER A 235 -29.17 27.04 -2.23
C SER A 235 -27.85 26.89 -2.98
N THR A 236 -26.89 27.80 -2.78
CA THR A 236 -25.52 27.67 -3.28
C THR A 236 -24.54 27.88 -2.14
N LEU A 237 -23.73 26.87 -1.87
CA LEU A 237 -22.80 26.84 -0.75
C LEU A 237 -21.36 26.95 -1.25
N GLY A 238 -20.57 27.80 -0.61
CA GLY A 238 -19.14 27.94 -0.87
C GLY A 238 -18.30 26.95 -0.05
N PRO A 239 -17.06 26.69 -0.46
CA PRO A 239 -16.12 25.90 0.34
C PRO A 239 -15.77 26.60 1.66
N GLY A 240 -15.30 25.82 2.63
CA GLY A 240 -14.96 26.28 3.97
C GLY A 240 -15.50 25.36 5.06
N THR A 241 -15.53 25.87 6.29
CA THR A 241 -15.84 25.08 7.49
C THR A 241 -17.29 25.23 7.93
N TYR A 242 -17.98 24.11 8.11
CA TYR A 242 -19.34 24.03 8.64
C TYR A 242 -19.29 23.40 10.02
N CYS A 243 -19.37 24.25 11.05
CA CYS A 243 -19.00 23.91 12.42
C CYS A 243 -20.07 23.18 13.25
N ASN A 244 -21.28 22.98 12.70
CA ASN A 244 -22.38 22.31 13.39
C ASN A 244 -22.98 21.21 12.49
N GLY A 245 -22.11 20.51 11.76
CA GLY A 245 -22.51 19.68 10.63
C GLY A 245 -23.02 20.50 9.44
N LEU A 246 -23.48 19.79 8.42
CA LEU A 246 -24.09 20.35 7.21
C LEU A 246 -25.28 19.50 6.79
N SER A 247 -26.50 20.02 7.01
CA SER A 247 -27.75 19.34 6.66
C SER A 247 -28.39 20.01 5.44
N LEU A 248 -28.38 19.31 4.31
CA LEU A 248 -28.87 19.78 3.02
C LEU A 248 -30.31 19.36 2.76
N SER A 249 -31.14 20.28 2.29
CA SER A 249 -32.56 20.07 1.93
C SER A 249 -32.94 20.93 0.73
N GLY A 250 -33.89 20.46 -0.09
CA GLY A 250 -34.24 21.14 -1.34
C GLY A 250 -33.14 21.01 -2.40
N THR A 251 -33.00 22.01 -3.27
CA THR A 251 -31.95 22.04 -4.29
C THR A 251 -30.73 22.82 -3.78
N VAL A 252 -29.59 22.16 -3.69
CA VAL A 252 -28.33 22.75 -3.20
C VAL A 252 -27.20 22.49 -4.19
N THR A 253 -26.45 23.54 -4.54
CA THR A 253 -25.24 23.43 -5.34
C THR A 253 -24.01 23.78 -4.51
N LEU A 254 -23.03 22.89 -4.48
CA LEU A 254 -21.72 23.11 -3.88
C LEU A 254 -20.78 23.69 -4.95
N GLN A 255 -20.20 24.86 -4.67
CA GLN A 255 -19.12 25.44 -5.46
C GLN A 255 -17.85 24.58 -5.34
N PRO A 256 -16.96 24.56 -6.34
CA PRO A 256 -15.71 23.82 -6.25
C PRO A 256 -14.88 24.21 -5.02
N GLY A 257 -14.29 23.22 -4.34
CA GLY A 257 -13.40 23.43 -3.20
C GLY A 257 -13.59 22.43 -2.05
N VAL A 258 -12.96 22.73 -0.92
CA VAL A 258 -12.93 21.84 0.26
C VAL A 258 -13.98 22.27 1.28
N TYR A 259 -14.80 21.32 1.71
CA TYR A 259 -15.86 21.47 2.71
C TYR A 259 -15.44 20.71 3.97
N VAL A 260 -15.15 21.43 5.06
CA VAL A 260 -14.78 20.83 6.34
C VAL A 260 -16.01 20.78 7.23
N ILE A 261 -16.48 19.58 7.54
CA ILE A 261 -17.66 19.36 8.38
C ILE A 261 -17.21 18.98 9.78
N GLN A 262 -17.63 19.73 10.80
CA GLN A 262 -17.23 19.50 12.20
C GLN A 262 -18.43 19.49 13.13
N SER A 263 -18.28 18.81 14.26
CA SER A 263 -19.26 18.78 15.37
C SER A 263 -20.71 18.49 14.91
N GLY A 264 -20.84 17.61 13.91
CA GLY A 264 -22.10 17.22 13.29
C GLY A 264 -21.88 16.54 11.94
N ASP A 265 -22.92 15.92 11.39
CA ASP A 265 -22.79 15.10 10.18
C ASP A 265 -22.96 15.89 8.88
N PHE A 266 -22.41 15.34 7.80
CA PHE A 266 -22.81 15.71 6.44
C PHE A 266 -24.08 14.94 6.09
N LYS A 267 -25.22 15.63 6.17
CA LYS A 267 -26.55 15.04 6.00
C LYS A 267 -27.20 15.53 4.72
N VAL A 268 -27.65 14.61 3.88
CA VAL A 268 -28.52 14.89 2.74
C VAL A 268 -29.91 14.35 3.06
N ASN A 269 -30.88 15.26 3.26
CA ASN A 269 -32.24 14.88 3.61
C ASN A 269 -32.98 14.26 2.41
N ALA A 270 -34.04 13.51 2.69
CA ALA A 270 -34.88 12.93 1.65
C ALA A 270 -35.40 14.02 0.69
N ASN A 271 -35.49 13.68 -0.60
CA ASN A 271 -35.93 14.57 -1.68
C ASN A 271 -35.02 15.79 -1.94
N ALA A 272 -33.85 15.87 -1.30
CA ALA A 272 -32.86 16.87 -1.65
C ALA A 272 -32.23 16.55 -3.03
N ASN A 273 -31.95 17.60 -3.80
CA ASN A 273 -31.18 17.53 -5.03
C ASN A 273 -29.87 18.28 -4.83
N VAL A 274 -28.77 17.55 -4.67
CA VAL A 274 -27.46 18.12 -4.36
C VAL A 274 -26.52 17.92 -5.54
N SER A 275 -25.94 19.01 -6.04
CA SER A 275 -24.95 18.99 -7.12
C SER A 275 -23.65 19.68 -6.72
N GLY A 276 -22.53 19.28 -7.31
CA GLY A 276 -21.24 19.94 -7.08
C GLY A 276 -20.12 19.28 -7.87
N ASP A 277 -19.33 20.10 -8.56
CA ASP A 277 -18.18 19.64 -9.32
C ASP A 277 -16.88 20.16 -8.72
N GLY A 278 -15.88 19.29 -8.60
CA GLY A 278 -14.59 19.65 -8.02
C GLY A 278 -14.64 19.89 -6.50
N VAL A 279 -15.39 19.06 -5.77
CA VAL A 279 -15.58 19.19 -4.32
C VAL A 279 -14.89 18.07 -3.55
N THR A 280 -14.34 18.42 -2.39
CA THR A 280 -13.87 17.45 -1.40
C THR A 280 -14.58 17.74 -0.08
N ILE A 281 -15.29 16.74 0.44
CA ILE A 281 -15.99 16.83 1.73
C ILE A 281 -15.18 16.07 2.77
N TYR A 282 -14.64 16.82 3.73
CA TYR A 282 -13.88 16.28 4.85
C TYR A 282 -14.73 16.25 6.11
N LEU A 283 -14.77 15.08 6.76
CA LEU A 283 -15.49 14.88 8.00
C LEU A 283 -14.51 14.86 9.16
N ALA A 284 -14.43 15.95 9.91
CA ALA A 284 -13.48 16.11 11.00
C ALA A 284 -13.96 15.38 12.27
N GLY A 285 -13.03 14.79 13.02
CA GLY A 285 -13.32 14.09 14.26
C GLY A 285 -14.27 12.91 14.04
N GLY A 286 -15.40 12.91 14.75
CA GLY A 286 -16.40 11.83 14.69
C GLY A 286 -17.55 12.03 13.69
N SER A 287 -17.49 13.07 12.84
CA SER A 287 -18.51 13.38 11.84
C SER A 287 -18.69 12.26 10.81
N ARG A 288 -19.92 12.05 10.36
CA ARG A 288 -20.31 10.96 9.44
C ARG A 288 -21.08 11.48 8.23
N VAL A 289 -21.24 10.62 7.23
CA VAL A 289 -22.17 10.83 6.11
C VAL A 289 -23.52 10.19 6.45
N SER A 290 -24.61 10.92 6.20
CA SER A 290 -25.96 10.38 6.23
C SER A 290 -26.77 10.88 5.02
N MET A 291 -26.87 10.06 3.98
CA MET A 291 -27.76 10.32 2.84
C MET A 291 -29.03 9.46 2.95
N ASN A 292 -30.20 10.02 2.61
CA ASN A 292 -31.49 9.33 2.69
C ASN A 292 -31.99 8.90 1.31
N GLY A 293 -32.70 7.76 1.22
CA GLY A 293 -32.97 7.02 -0.02
C GLY A 293 -33.75 7.70 -1.15
N ASN A 294 -34.33 8.88 -0.92
CA ASN A 294 -35.01 9.67 -1.97
C ASN A 294 -34.23 10.92 -2.41
N ALA A 295 -33.00 11.11 -1.91
CA ALA A 295 -32.14 12.19 -2.36
C ALA A 295 -31.51 11.85 -3.72
N THR A 296 -31.33 12.86 -4.58
CA THR A 296 -30.51 12.77 -5.78
C THR A 296 -29.24 13.56 -5.54
N VAL A 297 -28.09 12.89 -5.57
CA VAL A 297 -26.78 13.49 -5.26
C VAL A 297 -25.84 13.29 -6.43
N SER A 298 -25.35 14.38 -7.03
CA SER A 298 -24.38 14.35 -8.13
C SER A 298 -23.15 15.15 -7.73
N LEU A 299 -22.14 14.48 -7.19
CA LEU A 299 -20.90 15.11 -6.74
C LEU A 299 -19.68 14.53 -7.47
N SER A 300 -18.72 15.39 -7.81
CA SER A 300 -17.43 14.97 -8.37
C SER A 300 -16.24 15.58 -7.62
N ALA A 301 -15.21 14.76 -7.39
CA ALA A 301 -13.95 15.19 -6.81
C ALA A 301 -13.21 16.19 -7.73
N PRO A 302 -12.31 17.03 -7.18
CA PRO A 302 -11.42 17.83 -8.02
C PRO A 302 -10.48 16.93 -8.84
N THR A 303 -10.09 17.37 -10.03
CA THR A 303 -9.20 16.62 -10.94
C THR A 303 -7.72 17.05 -10.81
N SER A 304 -7.43 18.00 -9.92
CA SER A 304 -6.09 18.52 -9.65
C SER A 304 -5.99 19.06 -8.22
N GLY A 305 -4.77 19.40 -7.79
CA GLY A 305 -4.50 19.89 -6.44
C GLY A 305 -4.37 18.77 -5.39
N THR A 306 -4.19 19.16 -4.13
CA THR A 306 -3.91 18.23 -3.00
C THR A 306 -4.94 17.12 -2.85
N TYR A 307 -6.22 17.42 -3.07
CA TYR A 307 -7.34 16.48 -2.91
C TYR A 307 -7.83 15.90 -4.23
N SER A 308 -7.02 15.99 -5.30
CA SER A 308 -7.34 15.41 -6.60
C SER A 308 -7.84 13.96 -6.46
N GLY A 309 -9.00 13.68 -7.05
CA GLY A 309 -9.65 12.38 -7.05
C GLY A 309 -10.31 11.96 -5.74
N VAL A 310 -10.28 12.78 -4.68
CA VAL A 310 -10.88 12.47 -3.37
C VAL A 310 -12.16 13.27 -3.16
N LEU A 311 -13.29 12.56 -3.14
CA LEU A 311 -14.62 13.17 -2.97
C LEU A 311 -15.00 13.27 -1.49
N MET A 312 -14.81 12.19 -0.74
CA MET A 312 -15.10 12.12 0.70
C MET A 312 -13.85 11.69 1.46
N TYR A 313 -13.55 12.37 2.55
CA TYR A 313 -12.43 12.06 3.42
C TYR A 313 -12.88 12.10 4.89
N GLY A 314 -12.99 10.95 5.54
CA GLY A 314 -13.19 10.83 6.98
C GLY A 314 -11.89 10.95 7.77
N ASP A 315 -11.94 11.62 8.91
CA ASP A 315 -10.78 11.80 9.79
C ASP A 315 -10.10 10.47 10.18
N ARG A 316 -8.77 10.42 10.04
CA ARG A 316 -7.96 9.27 10.45
C ARG A 316 -7.95 9.05 11.96
N THR A 317 -8.30 10.07 12.74
CA THR A 317 -8.39 9.97 14.19
C THR A 317 -9.83 9.71 14.68
N SER A 318 -10.78 9.47 13.77
CA SER A 318 -12.15 9.07 14.14
C SER A 318 -12.14 7.77 14.96
N THR A 319 -13.03 7.66 15.93
CA THR A 319 -13.11 6.53 16.86
C THR A 319 -14.08 5.43 16.38
N GLY A 320 -14.22 5.23 15.07
CA GLY A 320 -15.27 4.37 14.51
C GLY A 320 -16.50 5.14 14.00
N GLY A 321 -17.50 4.39 13.55
CA GLY A 321 -18.78 4.92 13.09
C GLY A 321 -19.21 4.33 11.75
N GLN A 322 -20.41 4.70 11.32
CA GLN A 322 -20.98 4.26 10.04
C GLN A 322 -21.36 5.49 9.21
N SER A 323 -20.79 5.57 8.01
CA SER A 323 -21.14 6.57 7.00
C SER A 323 -22.03 5.92 5.95
N THR A 324 -23.28 6.39 5.87
CA THR A 324 -24.33 5.78 5.04
C THR A 324 -24.59 6.58 3.79
N PHE A 325 -24.40 5.92 2.65
CA PHE A 325 -24.67 6.41 1.31
C PHE A 325 -25.92 5.71 0.79
N ASN A 326 -27.06 6.37 0.94
CA ASN A 326 -28.33 5.92 0.41
C ASN A 326 -28.93 7.03 -0.47
N GLY A 327 -29.36 6.66 -1.68
CA GLY A 327 -29.85 7.59 -2.69
C GLY A 327 -30.47 6.84 -3.86
N THR A 328 -30.95 7.60 -4.84
CA THR A 328 -31.65 7.05 -6.02
C THR A 328 -30.68 6.51 -7.08
N ALA A 329 -31.21 5.79 -8.07
CA ALA A 329 -30.45 5.36 -9.25
C ALA A 329 -29.91 6.51 -10.12
N SER A 330 -30.41 7.73 -9.92
CA SER A 330 -29.93 8.92 -10.61
C SER A 330 -28.76 9.61 -9.90
N SER A 331 -28.33 9.09 -8.74
CA SER A 331 -27.25 9.68 -7.97
C SER A 331 -25.88 9.22 -8.48
N LEU A 332 -24.91 10.14 -8.52
CA LEU A 332 -23.57 9.96 -9.07
C LEU A 332 -22.54 10.46 -8.04
N LEU A 333 -21.68 9.59 -7.53
CA LEU A 333 -20.54 9.98 -6.68
C LEU A 333 -19.26 9.65 -7.44
N THR A 334 -18.57 10.68 -7.92
CA THR A 334 -17.36 10.51 -8.74
C THR A 334 -16.13 10.86 -7.92
N GLY A 335 -15.26 9.88 -7.65
CA GLY A 335 -14.08 10.04 -6.82
C GLY A 335 -13.91 8.94 -5.76
N ALA A 336 -12.88 9.07 -4.95
CA ALA A 336 -12.60 8.18 -3.83
C ALA A 336 -13.42 8.56 -2.60
N LEU A 337 -14.00 7.53 -1.97
CA LEU A 337 -14.63 7.58 -0.66
C LEU A 337 -13.64 6.98 0.35
N TYR A 338 -12.93 7.84 1.08
CA TYR A 338 -11.87 7.45 1.99
C TYR A 338 -12.31 7.59 3.45
N PHE A 339 -12.48 6.46 4.16
CA PHE A 339 -13.02 6.35 5.51
C PHE A 339 -12.20 5.36 6.37
N PRO A 340 -10.94 5.68 6.70
CA PRO A 340 -9.98 4.73 7.27
C PRO A 340 -10.33 4.20 8.68
N LYS A 341 -11.33 4.79 9.33
CA LYS A 341 -11.81 4.43 10.67
C LYS A 341 -13.33 4.36 10.76
N GLN A 342 -14.04 4.28 9.63
CA GLN A 342 -15.50 4.18 9.63
C GLN A 342 -15.95 3.13 8.62
N GLN A 343 -17.04 2.45 8.95
CA GLN A 343 -17.73 1.58 8.02
C GLN A 343 -18.47 2.41 6.97
N VAL A 344 -18.32 2.06 5.70
CA VAL A 344 -19.10 2.61 4.60
C VAL A 344 -20.27 1.68 4.30
N ASN A 345 -21.49 2.19 4.50
CA ASN A 345 -22.74 1.52 4.13
C ASN A 345 -23.21 2.07 2.80
N TYR A 346 -22.94 1.34 1.72
CA TYR A 346 -23.29 1.72 0.37
C TYR A 346 -24.60 1.05 -0.05
N LEU A 347 -25.71 1.75 0.22
CA LEU A 347 -27.07 1.21 0.05
C LEU A 347 -27.73 1.69 -1.25
N GLY A 348 -27.26 2.79 -1.83
CA GLY A 348 -27.81 3.35 -3.07
C GLY A 348 -27.15 2.80 -4.34
N ASN A 349 -27.79 3.06 -5.48
CA ASN A 349 -27.31 2.61 -6.80
C ASN A 349 -26.34 3.62 -7.44
N PHE A 350 -25.47 4.22 -6.64
CA PHE A 350 -24.55 5.24 -7.12
C PHE A 350 -23.49 4.59 -8.01
N SER A 351 -23.47 4.92 -9.29
CA SER A 351 -22.35 4.66 -10.18
C SER A 351 -21.81 6.03 -10.58
N GLY A 352 -20.58 6.38 -10.20
CA GLY A 352 -19.99 7.68 -10.57
C GLY A 352 -20.01 7.92 -12.08
N LYS A 353 -19.64 9.13 -12.51
CA LYS A 353 -19.48 9.43 -13.94
C LYS A 353 -18.54 8.40 -14.58
N ASN A 354 -18.99 7.70 -15.62
CA ASN A 354 -18.27 6.60 -16.27
C ASN A 354 -17.90 5.42 -15.33
N GLY A 355 -18.58 5.27 -14.20
CA GLY A 355 -18.29 4.25 -13.18
C GLY A 355 -17.16 4.64 -12.22
N CYS A 356 -16.70 5.89 -12.21
CA CYS A 356 -15.53 6.27 -11.42
C CYS A 356 -15.84 6.56 -9.95
N THR A 357 -16.00 5.48 -9.17
CA THR A 357 -16.12 5.52 -7.71
C THR A 357 -15.17 4.51 -7.10
N GLN A 358 -14.30 4.93 -6.19
CA GLN A 358 -13.44 4.03 -5.43
C GLN A 358 -13.79 4.11 -3.95
N VAL A 359 -13.67 3.01 -3.21
CA VAL A 359 -13.97 2.97 -1.77
C VAL A 359 -12.77 2.39 -1.02
N VAL A 360 -12.24 3.17 -0.08
CA VAL A 360 -11.23 2.72 0.88
C VAL A 360 -11.77 3.04 2.25
N ALA A 361 -12.14 2.01 3.01
CA ALA A 361 -12.82 2.19 4.30
C ALA A 361 -12.30 1.20 5.33
N ASP A 362 -12.60 1.43 6.60
CA ASP A 362 -12.33 0.47 7.68
C ASP A 362 -13.08 -0.83 7.40
N LEU A 363 -14.40 -0.72 7.20
CA LEU A 363 -15.29 -1.78 6.75
C LEU A 363 -16.14 -1.30 5.57
N ILE A 364 -16.52 -2.22 4.70
CA ILE A 364 -17.38 -1.95 3.54
C ILE A 364 -18.59 -2.87 3.64
N GLN A 365 -19.79 -2.29 3.67
CA GLN A 365 -21.04 -3.01 3.48
C GLN A 365 -21.75 -2.48 2.24
N TRP A 366 -21.96 -3.37 1.27
CA TRP A 366 -22.58 -3.07 0.00
C TRP A 366 -23.95 -3.74 -0.09
N SER A 367 -24.98 -2.93 -0.31
CA SER A 367 -26.35 -3.39 -0.54
C SER A 367 -27.06 -2.67 -1.70
N GLY A 368 -26.33 -1.88 -2.52
CA GLY A 368 -26.82 -1.26 -3.75
C GLY A 368 -26.30 -1.91 -5.05
N ASN A 369 -26.92 -1.60 -6.19
CA ASN A 369 -26.45 -2.01 -7.53
C ASN A 369 -25.52 -0.94 -8.13
N SER A 370 -24.36 -1.32 -8.61
CA SER A 370 -23.38 -0.36 -9.11
C SER A 370 -22.43 -0.95 -10.15
N THR A 371 -22.02 -0.12 -11.12
CA THR A 371 -20.87 -0.40 -11.96
C THR A 371 -19.74 0.57 -11.63
N ILE A 372 -18.58 0.02 -11.31
CA ILE A 372 -17.36 0.73 -10.98
C ILE A 372 -16.29 0.40 -12.01
N ASN A 373 -15.56 1.41 -12.48
CA ASN A 373 -14.51 1.30 -13.46
C ASN A 373 -13.15 1.65 -12.84
N GLN A 374 -12.10 0.95 -13.24
CA GLN A 374 -10.74 1.20 -12.75
C GLN A 374 -10.10 2.43 -13.40
N ASP A 375 -10.31 2.67 -14.71
CA ASP A 375 -9.63 3.78 -15.39
C ASP A 375 -10.34 5.12 -15.15
N CYS A 376 -9.90 5.76 -14.07
CA CYS A 376 -10.36 7.07 -13.63
C CYS A 376 -9.23 8.10 -13.58
N THR A 377 -8.13 7.82 -14.28
CA THR A 377 -6.94 8.67 -14.34
C THR A 377 -7.28 10.07 -14.88
N SER A 378 -8.17 10.14 -15.87
CA SER A 378 -8.69 11.40 -16.43
C SER A 378 -9.46 12.27 -15.42
N LEU A 379 -9.85 11.70 -14.29
CA LEU A 379 -10.56 12.38 -13.19
C LEU A 379 -9.63 12.67 -12.01
N GLY A 380 -8.31 12.53 -12.19
CA GLY A 380 -7.33 12.80 -11.15
C GLY A 380 -7.32 11.79 -10.01
N MET A 381 -7.96 10.63 -10.21
CA MET A 381 -7.99 9.54 -9.23
C MET A 381 -6.68 8.74 -9.25
N ARG A 382 -6.17 8.44 -8.05
CA ARG A 382 -5.00 7.59 -7.87
C ARG A 382 -5.41 6.11 -7.94
N ASP A 383 -4.44 5.26 -8.26
CA ASP A 383 -4.64 3.82 -8.15
C ASP A 383 -4.60 3.36 -6.69
N ILE A 384 -5.45 2.39 -6.33
CA ILE A 384 -5.36 1.68 -5.06
C ILE A 384 -4.62 0.37 -5.31
N PRO A 385 -3.46 0.11 -4.71
CA PRO A 385 -2.75 -1.15 -4.87
C PRO A 385 -3.56 -2.33 -4.28
N ALA A 386 -3.58 -3.48 -4.96
CA ALA A 386 -4.25 -4.69 -4.45
C ALA A 386 -3.36 -5.93 -4.38
N THR A 387 -2.53 -6.16 -5.40
CA THR A 387 -1.41 -7.10 -5.30
C THR A 387 -0.12 -6.35 -5.58
N GLN A 388 0.85 -6.50 -4.69
CA GLN A 388 2.19 -5.95 -4.84
C GLN A 388 3.19 -7.09 -4.98
N SER A 389 4.08 -6.99 -5.94
CA SER A 389 5.19 -7.92 -6.13
C SER A 389 6.49 -7.27 -5.71
N VAL A 390 7.36 -8.05 -5.07
CA VAL A 390 8.73 -7.65 -4.74
C VAL A 390 9.67 -8.36 -5.69
N ALA A 391 10.55 -7.59 -6.34
CA ALA A 391 11.64 -8.13 -7.14
C ALA A 391 12.97 -7.54 -6.66
N LEU A 392 13.98 -8.39 -6.50
CA LEU A 392 15.35 -7.94 -6.35
C LEU A 392 15.84 -7.47 -7.72
N VAL A 393 16.30 -6.22 -7.78
CA VAL A 393 16.65 -5.56 -9.06
C VAL A 393 18.11 -5.13 -9.13
N GLU A 394 18.76 -5.10 -7.98
CA GLU A 394 20.18 -4.81 -7.73
C GLU A 394 20.56 -5.60 -6.48
#